data_AF-A0A0Q9TP73-F1
#
_entry.id   AF-A0A0Q9TP73-F1
#
_cell.length_a   1.000
_cell.length_b   1.000
_cell.length_c   1.000
_cell.angle_alpha   90.00
_cell.angle_beta   90.00
_cell.angle_gamma   90.00
#
_symmetry.space_group_name_H-M   'P 1'
#
loop_
_entity.id
_entity.type
_entity.pdbx_description
1 polymer ?
#
loop_
_entity_poly.entity_id
_entity_poly.type
_entity_poly.pdbx_seq_one_letter_code
_entity_poly.pdbx_strand_id
1 'polypeptide(L)'
;MHNPDAILPRGTSAAREARQLRQRWFADITAGEKTCYDLIKAACAVDGSGRALHKLKIHHVLVAQPDCSAREARAILRKTVSLLDKPIGTDLDALTIGWLIDSRAGGRRIATYLDVTTALQVPEGFPWSRVPNPVAETFPAPIPLGYPSVPALSPKSVPPVTYDDPWADDE
;
A
#
# COMPACT_ATOMS: atom_id res chain seq x y z
N MET A 1 -33.05 -37.91 7.49
CA MET A 1 -32.67 -37.90 6.06
C MET A 1 -32.25 -36.49 5.69
N HIS A 2 -30.96 -36.26 5.44
CA HIS A 2 -30.40 -34.96 5.03
C HIS A 2 -30.45 -34.93 3.50
N ASN A 3 -31.17 -33.97 2.89
CA ASN A 3 -31.35 -33.92 1.44
C ASN A 3 -30.14 -33.17 0.80
N PRO A 4 -29.20 -33.85 0.13
CA PRO A 4 -27.95 -33.25 -0.33
C PRO A 4 -28.18 -32.15 -1.40
N ASP A 5 -29.29 -32.22 -2.13
CA ASP A 5 -29.62 -31.26 -3.19
C ASP A 5 -30.01 -29.87 -2.65
N ALA A 6 -30.42 -29.78 -1.37
CA ALA A 6 -30.71 -28.49 -0.73
C ALA A 6 -29.45 -27.70 -0.33
N ILE A 7 -28.27 -28.33 -0.35
CA ILE A 7 -26.99 -27.73 0.06
C ILE A 7 -26.39 -26.88 -1.06
N LEU A 8 -26.53 -27.32 -2.31
CA LEU A 8 -26.01 -26.62 -3.51
C LEU A 8 -26.59 -25.21 -3.72
N PRO A 9 -27.92 -24.99 -3.68
CA PRO A 9 -28.49 -23.65 -3.94
C PRO A 9 -28.23 -22.65 -2.80
N ARG A 10 -28.04 -23.11 -1.55
CA ARG A 10 -27.67 -22.21 -0.43
C ARG A 10 -26.22 -21.74 -0.54
N GLY A 11 -25.33 -22.58 -1.09
CA GLY A 11 -23.95 -22.19 -1.35
C GLY A 11 -23.84 -21.07 -2.40
N THR A 12 -24.68 -21.10 -3.44
CA THR A 12 -24.64 -20.11 -4.52
C THR A 12 -25.19 -18.74 -4.11
N SER A 13 -26.26 -18.68 -3.30
CA SER A 13 -26.81 -17.41 -2.80
C SER A 13 -25.84 -16.68 -1.86
N ALA A 14 -25.27 -17.39 -0.88
CA ALA A 14 -24.31 -16.82 0.07
C ALA A 14 -23.02 -16.34 -0.62
N ALA A 15 -22.52 -17.10 -1.61
CA ALA A 15 -21.36 -16.68 -2.40
C ALA A 15 -21.64 -15.40 -3.22
N ARG A 16 -22.85 -15.26 -3.77
CA ARG A 16 -23.29 -14.08 -4.50
C ARG A 16 -23.38 -12.87 -3.58
N GLU A 17 -23.99 -13.00 -2.41
CA GLU A 17 -24.07 -11.94 -1.40
C GLU A 17 -22.68 -11.48 -0.95
N ALA A 18 -21.78 -12.41 -0.65
CA ALA A 18 -20.39 -12.11 -0.29
C ALA A 18 -19.61 -11.40 -1.42
N ARG A 19 -19.93 -11.68 -2.68
CA ARG A 19 -19.34 -10.97 -3.83
C ARG A 19 -19.90 -9.56 -3.94
N GLN A 20 -21.20 -9.39 -3.82
CA GLN A 20 -21.85 -8.07 -3.86
C GLN A 20 -21.37 -7.17 -2.72
N LEU A 21 -21.24 -7.71 -1.51
CA LEU A 21 -20.71 -6.96 -0.36
C LEU A 21 -19.29 -6.47 -0.62
N ARG A 22 -18.40 -7.33 -1.12
CA ARG A 22 -17.04 -6.95 -1.49
C ARG A 22 -16.98 -5.88 -2.58
N GLN A 23 -17.84 -5.99 -3.59
CA GLN A 23 -17.92 -5.01 -4.68
C GLN A 23 -18.37 -3.64 -4.17
N ARG A 24 -19.39 -3.59 -3.30
CA ARG A 24 -19.85 -2.35 -2.67
C ARG A 24 -18.72 -1.68 -1.89
N TRP A 25 -18.07 -2.42 -1.01
CA TRP A 25 -16.93 -1.89 -0.25
C TRP A 25 -15.79 -1.37 -1.14
N PHE A 26 -15.49 -2.06 -2.24
CA PHE A 26 -14.46 -1.59 -3.17
C PHE A 26 -14.87 -0.30 -3.88
N ALA A 27 -16.14 -0.18 -4.28
CA ALA A 27 -16.69 1.04 -4.86
C ALA A 27 -16.62 2.21 -3.88
N ASP A 28 -17.05 2.02 -2.63
CA ASP A 28 -17.02 3.05 -1.57
C ASP A 28 -15.57 3.52 -1.29
N ILE A 29 -14.60 2.60 -1.30
CA ILE A 29 -13.18 2.93 -1.11
C ILE A 29 -12.62 3.70 -2.31
N THR A 30 -12.98 3.29 -3.53
CA THR A 30 -12.55 3.97 -4.76
C THR A 30 -13.12 5.38 -4.85
N ALA A 31 -14.34 5.59 -4.34
CA ALA A 31 -14.97 6.89 -4.23
C ALA A 31 -14.40 7.76 -3.10
N GLY A 32 -13.54 7.22 -2.24
CA GLY A 32 -12.99 7.92 -1.06
C GLY A 32 -14.00 8.07 0.10
N GLU A 33 -15.17 7.44 0.01
CA GLU A 33 -16.18 7.47 1.08
C GLU A 33 -15.77 6.63 2.29
N LYS A 34 -14.95 5.60 2.05
CA LYS A 34 -14.43 4.70 3.09
C LYS A 34 -12.94 4.50 2.95
N THR A 35 -12.28 4.35 4.09
CA THR A 35 -10.85 4.07 4.15
C THR A 35 -10.58 2.57 4.36
N CYS A 36 -9.32 2.15 4.22
CA CYS A 36 -8.91 0.78 4.58
C CYS A 36 -9.15 0.52 6.09
N TYR A 37 -9.04 1.55 6.93
CA TYR A 37 -9.35 1.44 8.35
C TYR A 37 -10.83 1.08 8.59
N ASP A 38 -11.75 1.71 7.88
CA ASP A 38 -13.19 1.39 7.97
C ASP A 38 -13.48 -0.03 7.51
N LEU A 39 -12.80 -0.49 6.45
CA LEU A 39 -12.89 -1.87 5.98
C LEU A 39 -12.41 -2.86 7.04
N ILE A 40 -11.27 -2.60 7.68
CA ILE A 40 -10.72 -3.45 8.74
C ILE A 40 -11.68 -3.49 9.94
N LYS A 41 -12.22 -2.33 10.35
CA LYS A 41 -13.23 -2.24 11.42
C LYS A 41 -14.47 -3.07 11.10
N ALA A 42 -14.99 -2.97 9.88
CA ALA A 42 -16.13 -3.78 9.44
C ALA A 42 -15.80 -5.28 9.34
N ALA A 43 -14.58 -5.63 8.93
CA ALA A 43 -14.13 -7.02 8.88
C ALA A 43 -14.03 -7.66 10.27
N CYS A 44 -13.83 -6.86 11.32
CA CYS A 44 -13.78 -7.27 12.72
C CYS A 44 -15.15 -7.27 13.43
N ALA A 45 -16.26 -7.04 12.72
CA ALA A 45 -17.59 -7.00 13.34
C ALA A 45 -17.94 -8.34 14.03
N VAL A 46 -18.44 -8.23 15.28
CA VAL A 46 -18.72 -9.38 16.17
C VAL A 46 -19.88 -10.26 15.67
N ASP A 47 -20.80 -9.66 14.90
CA ASP A 47 -21.93 -10.34 14.28
C ASP A 47 -21.54 -11.30 13.15
N GLY A 48 -20.27 -11.31 12.74
CA GLY A 48 -19.76 -12.15 11.65
C GLY A 48 -20.09 -11.65 10.25
N SER A 49 -20.76 -10.50 10.11
CA SER A 49 -21.09 -9.88 8.82
C SER A 49 -19.83 -9.54 8.00
N GLY A 50 -18.72 -9.25 8.69
CA GLY A 50 -17.42 -8.91 8.12
C GLY A 50 -16.66 -10.08 7.47
N ARG A 51 -17.10 -11.33 7.63
CA ARG A 51 -16.33 -12.52 7.22
C ARG A 51 -16.08 -12.59 5.71
N ALA A 52 -17.00 -12.04 4.91
CA ALA A 52 -16.83 -11.94 3.45
C ALA A 52 -15.66 -11.02 3.06
N LEU A 53 -15.34 -10.02 3.88
CA LEU A 53 -14.29 -9.02 3.61
C LEU A 53 -12.89 -9.59 3.84
N HIS A 54 -12.76 -10.69 4.59
CA HIS A 54 -11.47 -11.32 4.91
C HIS A 54 -10.71 -11.80 3.69
N LYS A 55 -11.42 -12.05 2.57
CA LYS A 55 -10.83 -12.50 1.29
C LYS A 55 -10.35 -11.37 0.39
N LEU A 56 -10.59 -10.10 0.75
CA LEU A 56 -10.06 -8.98 0.00
C LEU A 56 -8.54 -8.92 0.14
N LYS A 57 -7.85 -8.68 -0.97
CA LYS A 57 -6.40 -8.50 -1.00
C LYS A 57 -6.05 -7.10 -0.50
N ILE A 58 -5.10 -7.02 0.44
CA ILE A 58 -4.72 -5.74 1.05
C ILE A 58 -4.16 -4.80 -0.02
N HIS A 59 -3.31 -5.32 -0.92
CA HIS A 59 -2.74 -4.55 -2.02
C HIS A 59 -3.82 -3.86 -2.87
N HIS A 60 -4.86 -4.60 -3.28
CA HIS A 60 -5.95 -4.03 -4.09
C HIS A 60 -6.73 -2.96 -3.33
N VAL A 61 -6.96 -3.17 -2.04
CA VAL A 61 -7.66 -2.18 -1.19
C VAL A 61 -6.85 -0.90 -1.06
N LEU A 62 -5.53 -1.00 -0.89
CA LEU A 62 -4.65 0.16 -0.81
C LEU A 62 -4.60 0.92 -2.14
N VAL A 63 -4.39 0.22 -3.26
CA VAL A 63 -4.36 0.85 -4.61
C VAL A 63 -5.69 1.51 -4.98
N ALA A 64 -6.81 1.02 -4.44
CA ALA A 64 -8.11 1.62 -4.67
C ALA A 64 -8.30 2.97 -3.97
N GLN A 65 -7.46 3.32 -3.00
CA GLN A 65 -7.56 4.62 -2.33
C GLN A 65 -7.06 5.74 -3.25
N PRO A 66 -7.75 6.90 -3.28
CA PRO A 66 -7.40 8.00 -4.18
C PRO A 66 -5.98 8.53 -3.96
N ASP A 67 -5.46 8.46 -2.73
CA ASP A 67 -4.17 9.01 -2.33
C ASP A 67 -3.04 7.97 -2.27
N CYS A 68 -3.25 6.73 -2.75
CA CYS A 68 -2.27 5.66 -2.62
C CYS A 68 -1.94 5.01 -3.96
N SER A 69 -0.71 5.22 -4.42
CA SER A 69 -0.21 4.55 -5.63
C SER A 69 0.11 3.07 -5.38
N ALA A 70 0.12 2.26 -6.45
CA ALA A 70 0.52 0.85 -6.35
C ALA A 70 1.94 0.65 -5.78
N ARG A 71 2.84 1.61 -6.05
CA ARG A 71 4.20 1.60 -5.50
C ARG A 71 4.18 1.81 -3.98
N GLU A 72 3.40 2.78 -3.50
CA GLU A 72 3.25 3.06 -2.06
C GLU A 72 2.56 1.90 -1.34
N ALA A 73 1.49 1.35 -1.92
CA ALA A 73 0.82 0.16 -1.39
C ALA A 73 1.80 -1.00 -1.16
N ARG A 74 2.65 -1.30 -2.16
CA ARG A 74 3.71 -2.31 -2.03
C ARG A 74 4.76 -1.94 -0.98
N ALA A 75 5.14 -0.66 -0.89
CA ALA A 75 6.10 -0.19 0.12
C ALA A 75 5.55 -0.37 1.55
N ILE A 76 4.28 -0.03 1.77
CA ILE A 76 3.56 -0.23 3.04
C ILE A 76 3.56 -1.71 3.41
N LEU A 77 3.15 -2.59 2.48
CA LEU A 77 3.10 -4.03 2.73
C LEU A 77 4.48 -4.63 3.01
N ARG A 78 5.50 -4.23 2.23
CA ARG A 78 6.87 -4.66 2.43
C ARG A 78 7.39 -4.27 3.81
N LYS A 79 7.17 -3.02 4.22
CA LYS A 79 7.57 -2.51 5.54
C LYS A 79 6.82 -3.23 6.67
N THR A 80 5.53 -3.51 6.48
CA THR A 80 4.73 -4.26 7.44
C THR A 80 5.27 -5.68 7.62
N VAL A 81 5.58 -6.37 6.52
CA VAL A 81 6.12 -7.75 6.54
C VAL A 81 7.54 -7.79 7.12
N SER A 82 8.39 -6.80 6.82
CA SER A 82 9.76 -6.74 7.36
C SER A 82 9.79 -6.53 8.87
N LEU A 83 8.85 -5.77 9.43
CA LEU A 83 8.74 -5.56 10.88
C LEU A 83 8.20 -6.79 11.64
N LEU A 84 7.67 -7.78 10.92
CA LEU A 84 7.16 -9.04 11.49
C LEU A 84 8.17 -10.19 11.35
N ASP A 85 9.44 -9.89 11.04
CA ASP A 85 10.54 -10.85 10.83
C ASP A 85 10.20 -11.98 9.84
N LYS A 86 9.35 -11.69 8.86
CA LYS A 86 8.99 -12.65 7.81
C LYS A 86 10.03 -12.68 6.70
N PRO A 87 10.23 -13.85 6.06
CA PRO A 87 11.19 -13.99 4.98
C PRO A 87 10.86 -13.10 3.78
N ILE A 88 11.90 -12.61 3.12
CA ILE A 88 11.89 -11.67 1.98
C ILE A 88 11.10 -12.21 0.77
N GLY A 89 10.86 -13.53 0.69
CA GLY A 89 10.08 -14.17 -0.38
C GLY A 89 8.56 -14.22 -0.18
N THR A 90 8.00 -13.49 0.80
CA THR A 90 6.54 -13.48 1.01
C THR A 90 5.84 -12.78 -0.16
N ASP A 91 4.91 -13.46 -0.82
CA ASP A 91 4.06 -12.86 -1.86
C ASP A 91 3.14 -11.79 -1.25
N LEU A 92 3.50 -10.52 -1.47
CA LEU A 92 2.78 -9.36 -0.95
C LEU A 92 1.38 -9.24 -1.58
N ASP A 93 1.22 -9.68 -2.84
CA ASP A 93 -0.03 -9.56 -3.59
C ASP A 93 -1.03 -10.67 -3.20
N ALA A 94 -0.60 -11.67 -2.43
CA ALA A 94 -1.45 -12.71 -1.85
C ALA A 94 -1.97 -12.36 -0.44
N LEU A 95 -1.47 -11.31 0.20
CA LEU A 95 -1.90 -10.93 1.55
C LEU A 95 -3.35 -10.43 1.54
N THR A 96 -4.17 -10.99 2.43
CA THR A 96 -5.59 -10.63 2.56
C THR A 96 -5.91 -9.93 3.87
N ILE A 97 -7.07 -9.28 3.95
CA ILE A 97 -7.57 -8.68 5.19
C ILE A 97 -7.63 -9.71 6.32
N GLY A 98 -8.04 -10.95 6.02
CA GLY A 98 -8.07 -12.05 6.99
C GLY A 98 -6.68 -12.40 7.56
N TRP A 99 -5.62 -12.27 6.77
CA TRP A 99 -4.25 -12.43 7.27
C TRP A 99 -3.87 -11.33 8.26
N LEU A 100 -4.31 -10.09 8.01
CA LEU A 100 -4.01 -8.92 8.84
C LEU A 100 -4.67 -9.01 10.23
N ILE A 101 -5.93 -9.45 10.28
CA ILE A 101 -6.74 -9.54 11.52
C ILE A 101 -6.71 -10.93 12.16
N ASP A 102 -5.81 -11.80 11.73
CA ASP A 102 -5.67 -13.16 12.23
C ASP A 102 -5.41 -13.17 13.75
N SER A 103 -6.34 -13.76 14.51
CA SER A 103 -6.27 -13.81 15.97
C SER A 103 -5.04 -14.56 16.49
N ARG A 104 -4.49 -15.49 15.71
CA ARG A 104 -3.28 -16.24 16.06
C ARG A 104 -2.04 -15.35 16.14
N ALA A 105 -2.07 -14.18 15.51
CA ALA A 105 -0.99 -13.21 15.60
C ALA A 105 -1.04 -12.36 16.88
N GLY A 106 -2.11 -12.47 17.68
CA GLY A 106 -2.31 -11.66 18.89
C GLY A 106 -2.41 -10.17 18.60
N GLY A 107 -2.95 -9.79 17.43
CA GLY A 107 -3.05 -8.39 17.01
C GLY A 107 -1.75 -7.76 16.49
N ARG A 108 -0.61 -8.46 16.54
CA ARG A 108 0.68 -7.89 16.09
C ARG A 108 0.67 -7.41 14.64
N ARG A 109 0.05 -8.17 13.73
CA ARG A 109 0.00 -7.82 12.29
C ARG A 109 -0.75 -6.51 12.04
N ILE A 110 -1.92 -6.35 12.65
CA ILE A 110 -2.70 -5.13 12.54
C ILE A 110 -2.00 -3.96 13.24
N ALA A 111 -1.41 -4.17 14.42
CA ALA A 111 -0.64 -3.13 15.13
C ALA A 111 0.53 -2.62 14.27
N THR A 112 1.35 -3.52 13.73
CA THR A 112 2.46 -3.16 12.85
C THR A 112 2.00 -2.44 11.58
N TYR A 113 0.89 -2.88 10.99
CA TYR A 113 0.31 -2.18 9.84
C TYR A 113 -0.12 -0.76 10.20
N LEU A 114 -0.80 -0.58 11.33
CA LEU A 114 -1.18 0.74 11.83
C LEU A 114 0.06 1.61 12.07
N ASP A 115 1.11 1.09 12.71
CA ASP A 115 2.38 1.82 12.92
C ASP A 115 3.03 2.27 11.61
N VAL A 116 2.87 1.49 10.53
CA VAL A 116 3.40 1.83 9.20
C VAL A 116 2.55 2.88 8.49
N THR A 117 1.22 2.78 8.60
CA THR A 117 0.28 3.64 7.86
C THR A 117 -0.08 4.93 8.59
N THR A 118 -0.01 4.95 9.92
CA THR A 118 -0.27 6.14 10.71
C THR A 118 0.91 7.09 10.51
N ALA A 119 0.63 8.26 9.95
CA ALA A 119 1.63 9.32 9.82
C ALA A 119 2.20 9.60 11.21
N LEU A 120 3.52 9.53 11.34
CA LEU A 120 4.22 9.94 12.55
C LEU A 120 3.95 11.42 12.77
N GLN A 121 3.02 11.73 13.67
CA GLN A 121 2.86 13.09 14.17
C GLN A 121 4.07 13.36 15.06
N VAL A 122 5.03 14.11 14.52
CA VAL A 122 6.15 14.58 15.32
C VAL A 122 5.64 15.76 16.13
N PRO A 123 5.71 15.73 17.48
CA PRO A 123 5.28 16.85 18.30
C PRO A 123 5.98 18.14 17.91
N GLU A 124 5.25 19.25 17.97
CA GLU A 124 5.84 20.58 17.78
C GLU A 124 6.94 20.80 18.85
N GLY A 125 8.12 21.24 18.41
CA GLY A 125 9.29 21.39 19.29
C GLY A 125 10.16 20.14 19.49
N PHE A 126 9.88 19.01 18.85
CA PHE A 126 10.82 17.88 18.85
C PHE A 126 12.13 18.28 18.15
N PRO A 127 13.32 18.07 18.76
CA PRO A 127 14.59 18.68 18.29
C PRO A 127 15.05 18.25 16.89
N TRP A 128 14.44 17.22 16.31
CA TRP A 128 14.68 16.77 14.93
C TRP A 128 13.43 16.79 14.04
N SER A 129 12.33 17.41 14.48
CA SER A 129 11.20 17.65 13.59
C SER A 129 11.66 18.65 12.51
N ARG A 130 11.31 18.39 11.25
CA ARG A 130 11.53 19.34 10.17
C ARG A 130 10.53 20.50 10.32
N VAL A 131 10.65 21.29 11.38
CA VAL A 131 10.09 22.63 11.37
C VAL A 131 10.80 23.34 10.20
N PRO A 132 10.07 24.04 9.31
CA PRO A 132 10.71 25.01 8.44
C PRO A 132 11.54 25.92 9.36
N ASN A 133 12.86 25.84 9.22
CA ASN A 133 13.77 26.47 10.15
C ASN A 133 13.43 27.98 10.19
N PRO A 134 12.92 28.57 11.30
CA PRO A 134 12.64 30.01 11.34
C PRO A 134 13.93 30.83 11.16
N VAL A 135 15.09 30.19 11.36
CA VAL A 135 16.41 30.73 11.02
C VAL A 135 16.56 30.93 9.51
N ALA A 136 15.91 30.13 8.65
CA ALA A 136 15.91 30.36 7.20
C ALA A 136 15.07 31.58 6.79
N GLU A 137 14.11 32.02 7.61
CA GLU A 137 13.40 33.29 7.41
C GLU A 137 14.19 34.49 8.00
N THR A 138 14.97 34.26 9.06
CA THR A 138 15.72 35.31 9.75
C THR A 138 17.09 35.59 9.11
N PHE A 139 17.71 34.58 8.52
CA PHE A 139 18.95 34.74 7.76
C PHE A 139 18.59 34.86 6.28
N PRO A 140 18.68 36.06 5.66
CA PRO A 140 18.58 36.16 4.22
C PRO A 140 19.57 35.17 3.61
N ALA A 141 19.15 34.45 2.57
CA ALA A 141 20.01 33.53 1.85
C ALA A 141 21.38 34.22 1.64
N PRO A 142 22.50 33.56 1.98
CA PRO A 142 23.81 34.17 1.86
C PRO A 142 23.91 34.74 0.45
N ILE A 143 24.11 36.06 0.35
CA ILE A 143 24.30 36.73 -0.92
C ILE A 143 25.37 35.90 -1.64
N PRO A 144 25.07 35.30 -2.81
CA PRO A 144 26.04 34.49 -3.49
C PRO A 144 27.23 35.39 -3.82
N LEU A 145 28.29 35.29 -3.01
CA LEU A 145 29.61 35.79 -3.36
C LEU A 145 29.94 35.08 -4.66
N GLY A 146 29.84 35.85 -5.76
CA GLY A 146 29.69 35.34 -7.11
C GLY A 146 30.55 34.10 -7.35
N TYR A 147 29.88 32.95 -7.41
CA TYR A 147 30.55 31.76 -7.90
C TYR A 147 30.99 32.10 -9.34
N PRO A 148 32.26 31.87 -9.69
CA PRO A 148 32.68 32.04 -11.07
C PRO A 148 31.74 31.20 -11.92
N SER A 149 31.10 31.83 -12.90
CA SER A 149 30.22 31.17 -13.86
C SER A 149 31.01 30.00 -14.45
N VAL A 150 30.68 28.78 -14.02
CA VAL A 150 31.26 27.59 -14.62
C VAL A 150 30.63 27.52 -16.01
N PRO A 151 31.40 27.65 -17.09
CA PRO A 151 30.85 27.58 -18.44
C PRO A 151 30.09 26.26 -18.57
N ALA A 152 28.85 26.35 -19.05
CA ALA A 152 27.98 25.20 -19.24
C ALA A 152 28.76 24.12 -20.01
N LEU A 153 29.01 22.97 -19.36
CA LEU A 153 29.60 21.82 -20.01
C LEU A 153 28.67 21.45 -21.17
N SER A 154 29.14 21.69 -22.40
CA SER A 154 28.43 21.26 -23.59
C SER A 154 28.13 19.76 -23.46
N PRO A 155 26.88 19.33 -23.70
CA PRO A 155 26.54 17.93 -23.63
C PRO A 155 27.44 17.18 -24.62
N LYS A 156 28.31 16.30 -24.10
CA LYS A 156 29.11 15.40 -24.94
C LYS A 156 28.11 14.59 -25.77
N SER A 157 28.25 14.64 -27.10
CA SER A 157 27.48 13.79 -28.00
C SER A 157 27.75 12.34 -27.61
N VAL A 158 26.71 11.66 -27.12
CA VAL A 158 26.78 10.22 -26.88
C VAL A 158 26.72 9.55 -28.26
N PRO A 159 27.74 8.79 -28.67
CA PRO A 159 27.69 8.08 -29.94
C PRO A 159 26.54 7.06 -29.90
N PRO A 160 25.87 6.81 -31.04
CA PRO A 160 24.84 5.79 -31.12
C PRO A 160 25.43 4.43 -30.73
N VAL A 161 24.80 3.76 -29.77
CA VAL A 161 25.15 2.40 -29.39
C VAL A 161 24.54 1.48 -30.44
N THR A 162 25.36 0.97 -31.36
CA THR A 162 25.02 -0.18 -32.20
C THR A 162 25.10 -1.44 -31.35
N TYR A 163 23.97 -2.13 -31.20
CA TYR A 163 23.94 -3.49 -30.69
C TYR A 163 24.03 -4.44 -31.88
N ASP A 164 24.98 -5.37 -31.84
CA ASP A 164 24.95 -6.52 -32.73
C ASP A 164 23.70 -7.34 -32.37
N ASP A 165 22.80 -7.51 -33.34
CA ASP A 165 21.57 -8.29 -33.17
C ASP A 165 21.95 -9.78 -33.22
N PRO A 166 21.89 -10.51 -32.09
CA PRO A 166 22.28 -11.92 -32.05
C PRO A 166 21.28 -12.84 -32.74
N TRP A 167 20.19 -12.28 -33.31
CA TRP A 167 19.15 -13.01 -34.03
C TRP A 167 19.11 -12.70 -35.53
N ALA A 168 20.17 -12.12 -36.08
CA ALA A 168 20.34 -12.10 -37.53
C ALA A 168 20.55 -13.55 -38.00
N ASP A 169 19.47 -14.17 -38.47
CA ASP A 169 19.47 -15.54 -39.01
C ASP A 169 20.45 -15.62 -40.18
N ASP A 170 21.41 -16.55 -40.11
CA ASP A 170 22.30 -16.90 -41.22
C ASP A 170 21.49 -17.63 -42.31
N GLU A 171 21.27 -16.97 -43.45
CA GLU A 171 20.73 -17.57 -44.69
C GLU A 171 21.72 -18.49 -45.42
#